data_AF-A0A251U9D8-F1
#
_entry.id   AF-A0A251U9D8-F1
#
_cell.length_a   1.000
_cell.length_b   1.000
_cell.length_c   1.000
_cell.angle_alpha   90.00
_cell.angle_beta   90.00
_cell.angle_gamma   90.00
#
_symmetry.space_group_name_H-M   'P 1'
#
loop_
_entity.id
_entity.type
_entity.pdbx_description
1 polymer ?
#
loop_
_entity_poly.entity_id
_entity_poly.type
_entity_poly.pdbx_seq_one_letter_code
_entity_poly.pdbx_strand_id
1 'polypeptide(L)'
;MASSDDEGETYPDAIMDYVFYDKDNDPISFSKLPVQWNDNESSSANTGPVYLSGLVDNGRRKIYQQVIAWKYDMLTTVPQISVLFKDNHWIKLEKPKKCYKNMIRTIFVSVHCLCYLKRKPEAPEKSLWNHLSKVFSSYDVNPSVNDLIDHISFIREAVKRDETLEKSKFLAAFLDNPRKRKSHDENVGTATKPSFIVDDTNAETQDDDIITNQTKDSESDEEDDNYDTVCAICDNGGALICCDGECFRSFHATRDSGLDSKCKSLGLTSKELEGLQNQLYKCENCKYRLHQCFVCGKLGSSDKSSNTEVYRCCSATCGHFYHPECVAKLLQRNDKAGQQALKEKIAAGEPFVCPAHKCAVCKQTENEKVKDLQFATCRRCPKSYHRKCLPSDIMFYDQIGGGGDDDDDHGGDDDDDDDDVVVEARAWNGLLPKSRALIYCL
;
A
#
# COMPACT_ATOMS: atom_id res chain seq x y z
N MET A 1 -12.56 -45.21 -42.64
CA MET A 1 -13.49 -44.97 -41.52
C MET A 1 -12.82 -45.55 -40.28
N ALA A 2 -12.29 -44.83 -39.31
CA ALA A 2 -12.20 -43.40 -39.03
C ALA A 2 -10.83 -43.16 -38.35
N SER A 3 -10.09 -42.12 -38.73
CA SER A 3 -8.96 -41.63 -37.92
C SER A 3 -9.53 -40.73 -36.84
N SER A 4 -9.31 -41.12 -35.59
CA SER A 4 -9.55 -40.29 -34.42
C SER A 4 -8.49 -39.19 -34.39
N ASP A 5 -8.87 -37.96 -34.72
CA ASP A 5 -8.09 -36.77 -34.35
C ASP A 5 -8.19 -36.62 -32.83
N ASP A 6 -7.16 -37.12 -32.14
CA ASP A 6 -6.86 -36.74 -30.75
C ASP A 6 -6.17 -35.37 -30.81
N GLU A 7 -6.99 -34.31 -30.86
CA GLU A 7 -6.52 -32.94 -30.70
C GLU A 7 -6.00 -32.78 -29.26
N GLY A 8 -4.71 -33.07 -29.05
CA GLY A 8 -4.06 -32.86 -27.76
C GLY A 8 -4.24 -31.42 -27.30
N GLU A 9 -4.94 -31.23 -26.17
CA GLU A 9 -5.11 -29.92 -25.55
C GLU A 9 -3.74 -29.31 -25.27
N THR A 10 -3.40 -28.25 -26.00
CA THR A 10 -2.15 -27.52 -25.82
C THR A 10 -2.31 -26.57 -24.64
N TYR A 11 -1.89 -27.02 -23.46
CA TYR A 11 -1.87 -26.19 -22.26
C TYR A 11 -0.75 -25.15 -22.35
N PRO A 12 -1.00 -23.92 -21.88
CA PRO A 12 0.03 -22.89 -21.86
C PRO A 12 1.13 -23.20 -20.86
N ASP A 13 2.38 -22.92 -21.23
CA ASP A 13 3.56 -23.23 -20.42
C ASP A 13 3.72 -22.32 -19.20
N ALA A 14 3.21 -21.08 -19.28
CA ALA A 14 3.43 -20.04 -18.29
C ALA A 14 2.30 -19.01 -18.24
N ILE A 15 2.15 -18.38 -17.07
CA ILE A 15 1.19 -17.30 -16.82
C ILE A 15 1.89 -16.02 -16.34
N MET A 16 1.51 -14.89 -16.94
CA MET A 16 1.94 -13.54 -16.58
C MET A 16 0.78 -12.73 -15.99
N ASP A 17 1.10 -11.59 -15.39
CA ASP A 17 0.19 -10.66 -14.72
C ASP A 17 -0.83 -11.35 -13.81
N TYR A 18 -0.37 -12.38 -13.11
CA TYR A 18 -1.25 -13.23 -12.33
C TYR A 18 -1.68 -12.57 -11.02
N VAL A 19 -2.89 -12.92 -10.58
CA VAL A 19 -3.51 -12.60 -9.28
C VAL A 19 -4.33 -13.80 -8.82
N PHE A 20 -4.33 -14.08 -7.52
CA PHE A 20 -5.15 -15.14 -6.94
C PHE A 20 -6.30 -14.52 -6.16
N TYR A 21 -7.47 -15.13 -6.25
CA TYR A 21 -8.70 -14.69 -5.59
C TYR A 21 -9.27 -15.83 -4.76
N ASP A 22 -9.92 -15.50 -3.66
CA ASP A 22 -10.74 -16.45 -2.93
C ASP A 22 -12.16 -16.58 -3.54
N LYS A 23 -13.06 -17.22 -2.79
CA LYS A 23 -14.45 -17.43 -3.19
C LYS A 23 -15.27 -16.13 -3.25
N ASP A 24 -14.87 -15.12 -2.49
CA ASP A 24 -15.56 -13.84 -2.34
C ASP A 24 -14.98 -12.80 -3.33
N ASN A 25 -14.04 -13.26 -4.19
CA ASN A 25 -13.35 -12.48 -5.20
C ASN A 25 -12.38 -11.43 -4.62
N ASP A 26 -11.93 -11.65 -3.38
CA ASP A 26 -10.89 -10.85 -2.73
C ASP A 26 -9.50 -11.37 -3.12
N PRO A 27 -8.53 -10.49 -3.42
CA PRO A 27 -7.18 -10.90 -3.75
C PRO A 27 -6.51 -11.54 -2.52
N ILE A 28 -5.93 -12.73 -2.71
CA ILE A 28 -5.24 -13.49 -1.66
C ILE A 28 -3.87 -13.96 -2.12
N SER A 29 -2.95 -14.23 -1.18
CA SER A 29 -1.66 -14.85 -1.51
C SER A 29 -1.83 -16.32 -1.89
N PHE A 30 -1.12 -16.79 -2.93
CA PHE A 30 -1.09 -18.21 -3.30
C PHE A 30 -0.49 -19.10 -2.19
N SER A 31 0.22 -18.52 -1.21
CA SER A 31 0.69 -19.25 -0.01
C SER A 31 -0.44 -19.85 0.82
N LYS A 32 -1.69 -19.41 0.62
CA LYS A 32 -2.88 -20.02 1.21
C LYS A 32 -3.19 -21.39 0.60
N LEU A 33 -2.75 -21.67 -0.62
CA LEU A 33 -2.87 -23.00 -1.23
C LEU A 33 -1.87 -23.96 -0.56
N PRO A 34 -2.21 -25.27 -0.48
CA PRO A 34 -1.26 -26.26 -0.01
C PRO A 34 -0.04 -26.36 -0.94
N VAL A 35 1.12 -26.56 -0.32
CA VAL A 35 2.35 -26.90 -1.04
C VAL A 35 2.33 -28.38 -1.37
N GLN A 36 2.47 -28.73 -2.64
CA GLN A 36 2.63 -30.10 -3.07
C GLN A 36 4.12 -30.46 -3.15
N TRP A 37 4.55 -31.37 -2.29
CA TRP A 37 5.96 -31.77 -2.18
C TRP A 37 6.31 -32.92 -3.11
N ASN A 38 5.35 -33.81 -3.37
CA ASN A 38 5.50 -35.00 -4.21
C ASN A 38 4.33 -35.14 -5.19
N ASP A 39 4.56 -35.73 -6.36
CA ASP A 39 3.53 -35.88 -7.41
C ASP A 39 2.33 -36.76 -6.96
N ASN A 40 2.51 -37.59 -5.93
CA ASN A 40 1.48 -38.49 -5.40
C ASN A 40 0.74 -37.95 -4.15
N GLU A 41 1.06 -36.75 -3.67
CA GLU A 41 0.38 -36.16 -2.50
C GLU A 41 -0.88 -35.41 -2.93
N SER A 42 -2.06 -36.00 -2.67
CA SER A 42 -3.32 -35.24 -2.70
C SER A 42 -3.46 -34.47 -1.39
N SER A 43 -3.20 -33.16 -1.44
CA SER A 43 -3.33 -32.30 -0.27
C SER A 43 -4.80 -31.96 -0.03
N SER A 44 -5.42 -32.60 0.97
CA SER A 44 -6.78 -32.29 1.45
C SER A 44 -6.80 -31.08 2.39
N ALA A 45 -6.12 -29.99 2.01
CA ALA A 45 -6.22 -28.75 2.76
C ALA A 45 -7.61 -28.15 2.55
N ASN A 46 -8.31 -27.88 3.65
CA ASN A 46 -9.67 -27.34 3.68
C ASN A 46 -9.67 -25.82 3.40
N THR A 47 -8.92 -25.40 2.39
CA THR A 47 -8.91 -24.04 1.86
C THR A 47 -10.08 -23.90 0.91
N GLY A 48 -10.85 -22.82 1.06
CA GLY A 48 -11.91 -22.48 0.11
C GLY A 48 -11.39 -22.43 -1.33
N PRO A 49 -12.29 -22.45 -2.34
CA PRO A 49 -11.87 -22.44 -3.73
C PRO A 49 -11.03 -21.18 -4.00
N VAL A 50 -9.84 -21.39 -4.58
CA VAL A 50 -8.93 -20.32 -4.99
C VAL A 50 -8.90 -20.27 -6.50
N TYR A 51 -8.99 -19.07 -7.06
CA TYR A 51 -9.02 -18.83 -8.49
C TYR A 51 -7.78 -18.06 -8.91
N LEU A 52 -7.12 -18.54 -9.96
CA LEU A 52 -6.02 -17.86 -10.62
C LEU A 52 -6.55 -17.09 -11.82
N SER A 53 -6.35 -15.78 -11.83
CA SER A 53 -6.48 -14.95 -13.02
C SER A 53 -5.09 -14.63 -13.56
N GLY A 54 -4.91 -14.64 -14.88
CA GLY A 54 -3.70 -14.12 -15.49
C GLY A 54 -3.71 -14.27 -17.00
N LEU A 55 -2.57 -13.98 -17.63
CA LEU A 55 -2.39 -13.98 -19.07
C LEU A 55 -1.49 -15.13 -19.51
N VAL A 56 -1.93 -15.88 -20.51
CA VAL A 56 -1.19 -16.98 -21.14
C VAL A 56 -0.92 -16.69 -22.62
N ASP A 57 -0.09 -17.51 -23.25
CA ASP A 57 0.30 -17.39 -24.66
C ASP A 57 0.87 -16.02 -25.03
N ASN A 58 1.85 -15.55 -24.25
CA ASN A 58 2.48 -14.24 -24.39
C ASN A 58 1.47 -13.07 -24.33
N GLY A 59 0.50 -13.15 -23.42
CA GLY A 59 -0.44 -12.05 -23.19
C GLY A 59 -1.73 -12.12 -24.03
N ARG A 60 -1.92 -13.16 -24.84
CA ARG A 60 -3.01 -13.22 -25.84
C ARG A 60 -4.32 -13.74 -25.29
N ARG A 61 -4.27 -14.62 -24.29
CA ARG A 61 -5.48 -15.21 -23.69
C ARG A 61 -5.47 -14.94 -22.20
N LYS A 62 -6.61 -14.49 -21.68
CA LYS A 62 -6.84 -14.38 -20.24
C LYS A 62 -7.44 -15.68 -19.75
N ILE A 63 -6.91 -16.19 -18.66
CA ILE A 63 -7.47 -17.34 -17.96
C ILE A 63 -8.00 -16.89 -16.59
N TYR A 64 -9.08 -17.53 -16.16
CA TYR A 64 -9.63 -17.45 -14.81
C TYR A 64 -10.08 -18.85 -14.44
N GLN A 65 -9.29 -19.56 -13.65
CA GLN A 65 -9.51 -20.98 -13.38
C GLN A 65 -9.17 -21.33 -11.94
N GLN A 66 -9.85 -22.35 -11.42
CA GLN A 66 -9.64 -22.83 -10.05
C GLN A 66 -8.31 -23.58 -9.94
N VAL A 67 -7.52 -23.23 -8.93
CA VAL A 67 -6.24 -23.86 -8.58
C VAL A 67 -6.34 -24.50 -7.21
N ILE A 68 -5.56 -25.56 -7.00
CA ILE A 68 -5.69 -26.43 -5.82
C ILE A 68 -4.40 -26.63 -5.04
N ALA A 69 -3.24 -26.40 -5.66
CA ALA A 69 -1.95 -26.54 -4.99
C ALA A 69 -0.89 -25.68 -5.68
N TRP A 70 0.26 -25.52 -5.03
CA TRP A 70 1.45 -24.92 -5.62
C TRP A 70 2.70 -25.71 -5.26
N LYS A 71 3.74 -25.56 -6.07
CA LYS A 71 5.08 -26.10 -5.80
C LYS A 71 6.14 -25.09 -6.22
N TYR A 72 7.36 -25.32 -5.77
CA TYR A 72 8.50 -24.50 -6.13
C TYR A 72 9.71 -25.37 -6.42
N ASP A 73 10.51 -24.94 -7.39
CA ASP A 73 11.76 -25.59 -7.75
C ASP A 73 12.95 -24.80 -7.17
N MET A 74 13.89 -25.52 -6.56
CA MET A 74 15.12 -24.98 -5.97
C MET A 74 16.37 -25.20 -6.84
N LEU A 75 16.24 -25.87 -7.98
CA LEU A 75 17.35 -26.22 -8.88
C LEU A 75 17.94 -24.99 -9.60
N THR A 76 17.12 -23.98 -9.87
CA THR A 76 17.52 -22.73 -10.53
C THR A 76 17.88 -21.64 -9.52
N THR A 77 18.70 -20.64 -9.91
CA THR A 77 19.12 -19.54 -9.03
C THR A 77 17.95 -18.67 -8.55
N VAL A 78 16.99 -18.43 -9.44
CA VAL A 78 15.68 -17.83 -9.16
C VAL A 78 14.69 -18.98 -8.97
N PRO A 79 13.97 -19.08 -7.84
CA PRO A 79 12.97 -20.11 -7.64
C PRO A 79 11.89 -20.01 -8.70
N GLN A 80 11.55 -21.15 -9.31
CA GLN A 80 10.42 -21.25 -10.21
C GLN A 80 9.22 -21.74 -9.41
N ILE A 81 8.11 -21.00 -9.45
CA ILE A 81 6.87 -21.37 -8.78
C ILE A 81 5.90 -21.87 -9.84
N SER A 82 5.24 -23.00 -9.56
CA SER A 82 4.20 -23.55 -10.40
C SER A 82 2.93 -23.80 -9.57
N VAL A 83 1.78 -23.74 -10.22
CA VAL A 83 0.48 -23.99 -9.60
C VAL A 83 -0.29 -25.06 -10.36
N LEU A 84 -1.06 -25.84 -9.61
CA LEU A 84 -1.86 -26.96 -10.11
C LEU A 84 -3.29 -26.51 -10.29
N PHE A 85 -3.79 -26.59 -11.52
CA PHE A 85 -5.21 -26.42 -11.80
C PHE A 85 -6.01 -27.65 -11.40
N LYS A 86 -7.31 -27.44 -11.22
CA LYS A 86 -8.26 -28.49 -10.83
C LYS A 86 -8.40 -29.64 -11.84
N ASP A 87 -8.11 -29.37 -13.10
CA ASP A 87 -8.03 -30.34 -14.22
C ASP A 87 -6.65 -31.02 -14.31
N ASN A 88 -5.85 -30.97 -13.24
CA ASN A 88 -4.59 -31.69 -13.06
C ASN A 88 -3.43 -31.27 -13.97
N HIS A 89 -3.43 -30.06 -14.53
CA HIS A 89 -2.25 -29.51 -15.22
C HIS A 89 -1.50 -28.48 -14.38
N TRP A 90 -0.17 -28.46 -14.53
CA TRP A 90 0.71 -27.50 -13.88
C TRP A 90 1.04 -26.35 -14.82
N ILE A 91 0.99 -25.13 -14.29
CA ILE A 91 1.45 -23.93 -15.02
C ILE A 91 2.52 -23.19 -14.22
N LYS A 92 3.51 -22.64 -14.92
CA LYS A 92 4.56 -21.84 -14.30
C LYS A 92 4.08 -20.41 -14.10
N LEU A 93 4.33 -19.86 -12.92
CA LEU A 93 4.11 -18.45 -12.63
C LEU A 93 5.34 -17.64 -13.05
N GLU A 94 5.18 -16.66 -13.94
CA GLU A 94 6.28 -15.78 -14.37
C GLU A 94 6.28 -14.45 -13.61
N LYS A 95 5.40 -13.52 -14.01
CA LYS A 95 5.35 -12.18 -13.43
C LYS A 95 3.99 -11.95 -12.76
N PRO A 96 3.94 -11.63 -11.46
CA PRO A 96 2.70 -11.20 -10.83
C PRO A 96 2.29 -9.82 -11.36
N LYS A 97 1.00 -9.52 -11.30
CA LYS A 97 0.48 -8.17 -11.55
C LYS A 97 1.14 -7.17 -10.60
N LYS A 98 1.45 -5.95 -11.05
CA LYS A 98 2.20 -4.94 -10.26
C LYS A 98 1.62 -4.69 -8.86
N CYS A 99 0.30 -4.51 -8.75
CA CYS A 99 -0.40 -4.31 -7.48
C CYS A 99 -0.44 -5.56 -6.56
N TYR A 100 -0.17 -6.74 -7.11
CA TYR A 100 -0.19 -8.01 -6.38
C TYR A 100 1.18 -8.41 -5.82
N LYS A 101 2.26 -7.71 -6.23
CA LYS A 101 3.64 -8.00 -5.81
C LYS A 101 3.83 -7.95 -4.31
N ASN A 102 3.30 -6.93 -3.64
CA ASN A 102 3.48 -6.75 -2.20
C ASN A 102 2.77 -7.86 -1.40
N MET A 103 1.56 -8.25 -1.83
CA MET A 103 0.78 -9.32 -1.21
C MET A 103 1.50 -10.68 -1.18
N ILE A 104 2.35 -10.96 -2.16
CA ILE A 104 3.12 -12.21 -2.23
C ILE A 104 4.60 -12.04 -1.86
N ARG A 105 5.01 -10.84 -1.45
CA ARG A 105 6.42 -10.51 -1.17
C ARG A 105 7.01 -11.43 -0.10
N THR A 106 6.31 -11.62 1.02
CA THR A 106 6.80 -12.41 2.17
C THR A 106 7.03 -13.88 1.82
N ILE A 107 6.13 -14.49 1.04
CA ILE A 107 6.30 -15.88 0.58
C ILE A 107 7.44 -15.98 -0.43
N PHE A 108 7.59 -15.00 -1.34
CA PHE A 108 8.73 -14.95 -2.25
C PHE A 108 10.07 -14.87 -1.49
N VAL A 109 10.17 -13.99 -0.47
CA VAL A 109 11.36 -13.90 0.39
C VAL A 109 11.66 -15.25 1.05
N SER A 110 10.63 -15.92 1.56
CA SER A 110 10.76 -17.23 2.20
C SER A 110 11.27 -18.31 1.24
N VAL A 111 10.71 -18.39 0.03
CA VAL A 111 11.17 -19.34 -1.00
C VAL A 111 12.61 -19.03 -1.42
N HIS A 112 12.95 -17.76 -1.65
CA HIS A 112 14.32 -17.36 -1.99
C HIS A 112 15.32 -17.69 -0.86
N CYS A 113 14.92 -17.54 0.41
CA CYS A 113 15.72 -17.92 1.56
C CYS A 113 16.04 -19.42 1.54
N LEU A 114 15.03 -20.26 1.37
CA LEU A 114 15.20 -21.72 1.27
C LEU A 114 16.11 -22.10 0.10
N CYS A 115 15.88 -21.54 -1.08
CA CYS A 115 16.71 -21.80 -2.26
C CYS A 115 18.17 -21.40 -2.07
N TYR A 116 18.43 -20.26 -1.41
CA TYR A 116 19.80 -19.82 -1.10
C TYR A 116 20.49 -20.79 -0.13
N LEU A 117 19.81 -21.15 0.95
CA LEU A 117 20.37 -22.02 2.00
C LEU A 117 20.50 -23.47 1.55
N LYS A 118 19.67 -23.95 0.63
CA LYS A 118 19.88 -25.26 0.00
C LYS A 118 21.19 -25.33 -0.77
N ARG A 119 21.56 -24.24 -1.47
CA ARG A 119 22.82 -24.17 -2.22
C ARG A 119 24.03 -23.87 -1.33
N LYS A 120 23.81 -23.15 -0.22
CA LYS A 120 24.85 -22.73 0.71
C LYS A 120 24.40 -22.95 2.16
N PRO A 121 24.30 -24.21 2.63
CA PRO A 121 23.73 -24.52 3.94
C PRO A 121 24.53 -23.90 5.09
N GLU A 122 25.84 -23.78 4.93
CA GLU A 122 26.75 -23.20 5.92
C GLU A 122 26.97 -21.68 5.76
N ALA A 123 26.21 -21.01 4.89
CA ALA A 123 26.38 -19.57 4.69
C ALA A 123 26.09 -18.79 5.99
N PRO A 124 26.90 -17.76 6.29
CA PRO A 124 26.61 -16.89 7.43
C PRO A 124 25.34 -16.07 7.14
N GLU A 125 24.61 -15.74 8.19
CA GLU A 125 23.35 -14.99 8.13
C GLU A 125 23.48 -13.68 7.33
N LYS A 126 24.56 -12.93 7.54
CA LYS A 126 24.85 -11.70 6.78
C LYS A 126 24.90 -11.92 5.26
N SER A 127 25.43 -13.06 4.81
CA SER A 127 25.49 -13.39 3.38
C SER A 127 24.11 -13.73 2.81
N LEU A 128 23.25 -14.37 3.59
CA LEU A 128 21.85 -14.60 3.21
C LEU A 128 21.11 -13.27 3.03
N TRP A 129 21.15 -12.39 4.03
CA TRP A 129 20.45 -11.10 3.96
C TRP A 129 20.98 -10.21 2.84
N ASN A 130 22.30 -10.13 2.65
CA ASN A 130 22.88 -9.40 1.52
C ASN A 130 22.40 -9.93 0.15
N HIS A 131 22.24 -11.25 0.03
CA HIS A 131 21.69 -11.85 -1.19
C HIS A 131 20.22 -11.47 -1.38
N LEU A 132 19.40 -11.60 -0.34
CA LEU A 132 17.99 -11.25 -0.37
C LEU A 132 17.79 -9.76 -0.67
N SER A 133 18.50 -8.85 0.00
CA SER A 133 18.45 -7.41 -0.32
C SER A 133 18.81 -7.11 -1.77
N LYS A 134 19.76 -7.85 -2.36
CA LYS A 134 20.10 -7.67 -3.78
C LYS A 134 19.00 -8.15 -4.72
N VAL A 135 18.36 -9.28 -4.41
CA VAL A 135 17.25 -9.85 -5.21
C VAL A 135 16.01 -8.97 -5.12
N PHE A 136 15.71 -8.45 -3.94
CA PHE A 136 14.53 -7.64 -3.65
C PHE A 136 14.82 -6.13 -3.65
N SER A 137 15.91 -5.70 -4.31
CA SER A 137 16.32 -4.28 -4.35
C SER A 137 15.33 -3.33 -5.03
N SER A 138 14.34 -3.87 -5.74
CA SER A 138 13.25 -3.13 -6.36
C SER A 138 12.04 -2.89 -5.44
N TYR A 139 12.03 -3.47 -4.24
CA TYR A 139 11.02 -3.25 -3.21
C TYR A 139 11.49 -2.17 -2.24
N ASP A 140 10.55 -1.38 -1.72
CA ASP A 140 10.86 -0.29 -0.78
C ASP A 140 11.31 -0.83 0.59
N VAL A 141 10.83 -2.03 0.96
CA VAL A 141 11.15 -2.68 2.24
C VAL A 141 12.17 -3.81 2.03
N ASN A 142 13.32 -3.65 2.69
CA ASN A 142 14.36 -4.68 2.70
C ASN A 142 13.85 -5.99 3.32
N PRO A 143 14.20 -7.17 2.76
CA PRO A 143 13.86 -8.45 3.37
C PRO A 143 14.41 -8.58 4.79
N SER A 144 13.60 -9.12 5.69
CA SER A 144 13.92 -9.27 7.10
C SER A 144 13.43 -10.61 7.66
N VAL A 145 13.79 -10.90 8.92
CA VAL A 145 13.31 -12.11 9.62
C VAL A 145 11.78 -12.11 9.74
N ASN A 146 11.12 -10.95 9.80
CA ASN A 146 9.66 -10.85 9.90
C ASN A 146 8.97 -11.50 8.69
N ASP A 147 9.55 -11.37 7.49
CA ASP A 147 9.03 -11.99 6.26
C ASP A 147 8.99 -13.52 6.34
N LEU A 148 9.89 -14.11 7.12
CA LEU A 148 9.97 -15.56 7.32
C LEU A 148 9.00 -16.05 8.41
N ILE A 149 8.65 -15.21 9.38
CA ILE A 149 7.78 -15.57 10.51
C ILE A 149 6.38 -15.95 10.01
N ASP A 150 5.86 -15.21 9.05
CA ASP A 150 4.52 -15.46 8.47
C ASP A 150 4.40 -16.82 7.79
N HIS A 151 5.55 -17.39 7.36
CA HIS A 151 5.64 -18.65 6.64
C HIS A 151 6.37 -19.74 7.43
N ILE A 152 6.40 -19.64 8.76
CA ILE A 152 7.16 -20.56 9.61
C ILE A 152 6.74 -22.02 9.46
N SER A 153 5.45 -22.31 9.28
CA SER A 153 4.94 -23.66 9.07
C SER A 153 5.47 -24.26 7.78
N PHE A 154 5.45 -23.47 6.70
CA PHE A 154 6.02 -23.82 5.41
C PHE A 154 7.53 -24.08 5.50
N ILE A 155 8.29 -23.15 6.11
CA ILE A 155 9.75 -23.27 6.26
C ILE A 155 10.11 -24.52 7.08
N ARG A 156 9.39 -24.76 8.19
CA ARG A 156 9.59 -25.94 9.03
C ARG A 156 9.38 -27.22 8.24
N GLU A 157 8.34 -27.27 7.43
CA GLU A 157 8.00 -28.46 6.65
C GLU A 157 9.00 -28.70 5.50
N ALA A 158 9.52 -27.63 4.89
CA ALA A 158 10.60 -27.70 3.91
C ALA A 158 11.89 -28.27 4.52
N VAL A 159 12.27 -27.81 5.73
CA VAL A 159 13.48 -28.27 6.43
C VAL A 159 13.39 -29.76 6.79
N LYS A 160 12.22 -30.22 7.26
CA LYS A 160 12.02 -31.66 7.57
C LYS A 160 12.17 -32.57 6.36
N ARG A 161 11.85 -32.09 5.16
CA ARG A 161 11.87 -32.89 3.92
C ARG A 161 13.20 -32.84 3.19
N ASP A 162 14.11 -31.95 3.57
CA ASP A 162 15.36 -31.72 2.84
C ASP A 162 16.57 -31.74 3.78
N GLU A 163 17.33 -32.84 3.72
CA GLU A 163 18.54 -33.07 4.53
C GLU A 163 19.60 -31.96 4.36
N THR A 164 19.58 -31.22 3.24
CA THR A 164 20.53 -30.12 3.02
C THR A 164 20.09 -28.87 3.76
N LEU A 165 18.79 -28.57 3.76
CA LEU A 165 18.23 -27.46 4.53
C LEU A 165 18.38 -27.69 6.04
N GLU A 166 18.24 -28.93 6.50
CA GLU A 166 18.42 -29.31 7.91
C GLU A 166 19.82 -28.97 8.43
N LYS A 167 20.85 -29.00 7.58
CA LYS A 167 22.23 -28.63 7.94
C LYS A 167 22.43 -27.13 8.17
N SER A 168 21.44 -26.29 7.82
CA SER A 168 21.59 -24.84 7.96
C SER A 168 21.48 -24.38 9.41
N LYS A 169 22.59 -23.84 9.93
CA LYS A 169 22.62 -23.22 11.27
C LYS A 169 21.62 -22.07 11.41
N PHE A 170 21.41 -21.30 10.34
CA PHE A 170 20.44 -20.20 10.33
C PHE A 170 19.02 -20.72 10.52
N LEU A 171 18.60 -21.73 9.74
CA LEU A 171 17.25 -22.30 9.79
C LEU A 171 16.99 -23.02 11.11
N ALA A 172 17.96 -23.80 11.60
CA ALA A 172 17.86 -24.46 12.90
C ALA A 172 17.58 -23.43 14.01
N ALA A 173 18.41 -22.40 14.13
CA ALA A 173 18.23 -21.40 15.16
C ALA A 173 17.01 -20.46 14.91
N PHE A 174 16.52 -20.34 13.67
CA PHE A 174 15.31 -19.57 13.36
C PHE A 174 14.06 -20.34 13.78
N LEU A 175 14.02 -21.65 13.51
CA LEU A 175 12.92 -22.53 13.88
C LEU A 175 12.82 -22.77 15.39
N ASP A 176 13.95 -22.76 16.10
CA ASP A 176 14.00 -22.88 17.56
C ASP A 176 13.51 -21.62 18.28
N ASN A 177 13.82 -20.42 17.76
CA ASN A 177 13.42 -19.16 18.40
C ASN A 177 13.09 -18.02 17.43
N PRO A 178 11.90 -18.04 16.80
CA PRO A 178 11.55 -17.14 15.71
C PRO A 178 11.44 -15.66 16.13
N ARG A 179 11.13 -15.39 17.41
CA ARG A 179 10.79 -14.03 17.91
C ARG A 179 11.92 -13.30 18.64
N LYS A 180 13.00 -13.98 19.05
CA LYS A 180 14.11 -13.35 19.80
C LYS A 180 15.15 -12.63 18.93
N ARG A 181 15.10 -12.77 17.61
CA ARG A 181 16.07 -12.12 16.70
C ARG A 181 15.76 -10.65 16.37
N LYS A 182 14.83 -10.02 17.10
CA LYS A 182 14.48 -8.59 16.97
C LYS A 182 15.58 -7.61 17.41
N SER A 183 16.67 -8.06 18.03
CA SER A 183 17.59 -7.18 18.80
C SER A 183 19.06 -7.18 18.36
N HIS A 184 19.39 -7.55 17.12
CA HIS A 184 20.79 -7.65 16.69
C HIS A 184 21.11 -6.80 15.46
N ASP A 185 20.72 -5.52 15.47
CA ASP A 185 21.25 -4.56 14.50
C ASP A 185 21.42 -3.17 15.13
N GLU A 186 22.40 -3.05 16.05
CA GLU A 186 23.17 -1.83 16.32
C GLU A 186 24.26 -2.18 17.36
N ASN A 187 25.40 -2.73 16.92
CA ASN A 187 26.67 -2.50 17.63
C ASN A 187 27.91 -2.83 16.78
N VAL A 188 28.42 -1.82 16.08
CA VAL A 188 29.82 -1.69 15.64
C VAL A 188 30.12 -0.20 15.72
N GLY A 189 30.94 0.34 16.60
CA GLY A 189 31.65 -0.16 17.77
C GLY A 189 32.43 1.02 18.35
N THR A 190 32.91 0.92 19.58
CA THR A 190 34.20 1.53 19.93
C THR A 190 34.72 0.92 21.23
N ALA A 191 35.98 0.52 21.15
CA ALA A 191 36.71 -0.17 22.19
C ALA A 191 36.93 0.72 23.43
N THR A 192 36.93 0.04 24.57
CA THR A 192 37.26 0.48 25.91
C THR A 192 38.62 1.18 26.01
N LYS A 193 38.72 2.27 26.79
CA LYS A 193 39.72 2.49 27.87
C LYS A 193 39.37 3.74 28.73
N PRO A 194 39.88 3.86 29.98
CA PRO A 194 39.07 4.29 31.12
C PRO A 194 39.48 5.62 31.79
N SER A 195 38.54 6.11 32.63
CA SER A 195 38.65 7.01 33.80
C SER A 195 39.48 8.30 33.72
N PHE A 196 38.82 9.47 33.84
CA PHE A 196 39.37 10.62 34.58
C PHE A 196 38.29 11.64 35.01
N ILE A 197 38.20 11.79 36.33
CA ILE A 197 37.80 12.90 37.24
C ILE A 197 36.97 14.11 36.71
N VAL A 198 35.90 14.40 37.47
CA VAL A 198 35.05 15.61 37.52
C VAL A 198 35.78 16.85 38.05
N ASP A 199 35.58 18.02 37.42
CA ASP A 199 35.21 19.23 38.18
C ASP A 199 34.64 20.37 37.29
N ASP A 200 33.81 21.19 37.94
CA ASP A 200 33.03 22.33 37.46
C ASP A 200 33.84 23.48 36.82
N THR A 201 33.24 24.21 35.86
CA THR A 201 32.92 25.66 35.96
C THR A 201 32.53 26.30 34.62
N ASN A 202 31.35 26.93 34.63
CA ASN A 202 30.98 28.28 34.14
C ASN A 202 31.21 28.76 32.68
N ALA A 203 30.25 29.59 32.27
CA ALA A 203 30.27 30.64 31.25
C ALA A 203 29.82 30.32 29.81
N GLU A 204 28.56 30.70 29.56
CA GLU A 204 28.02 31.43 28.41
C GLU A 204 28.90 31.61 27.16
N THR A 205 28.44 31.09 26.00
CA THR A 205 28.26 31.86 24.75
C THR A 205 27.36 31.12 23.74
N GLN A 206 26.64 31.93 22.96
CA GLN A 206 25.66 31.70 21.90
C GLN A 206 26.00 30.64 20.83
N ASP A 207 25.01 29.85 20.40
CA ASP A 207 24.57 29.75 18.99
C ASP A 207 23.24 28.96 18.88
N ASP A 208 22.21 29.60 18.31
CA ASP A 208 20.91 28.98 18.00
C ASP A 208 21.02 28.17 16.70
N ASP A 209 21.50 26.94 16.79
CA ASP A 209 21.53 25.99 15.68
C ASP A 209 20.28 25.10 15.64
N ILE A 210 19.70 25.03 14.45
CA ILE A 210 18.48 24.30 14.07
C ILE A 210 18.68 22.79 14.28
N ILE A 211 18.15 22.23 15.37
CA ILE A 211 18.06 20.78 15.56
C ILE A 211 16.69 20.30 15.06
N THR A 212 16.71 19.69 13.88
CA THR A 212 15.59 18.91 13.34
C THR A 212 15.56 17.58 14.11
N ASN A 213 14.79 17.52 15.20
CA ASN A 213 14.57 16.28 15.95
C ASN A 213 13.81 15.26 15.08
N GLN A 214 14.56 14.42 14.38
CA GLN A 214 14.08 13.14 13.88
C GLN A 214 13.87 12.22 15.08
N THR A 215 12.65 12.18 15.60
CA THR A 215 12.23 11.10 16.48
C THR A 215 12.01 9.85 15.63
N LYS A 216 12.96 8.91 15.73
CA LYS A 216 12.75 7.49 15.41
C LYS A 216 11.62 6.98 16.32
N ASP A 217 10.52 6.53 15.76
CA ASP A 217 9.57 5.67 16.48
C ASP A 217 8.80 4.72 15.55
N SER A 218 9.49 3.63 15.27
CA SER A 218 9.07 2.26 14.99
C SER A 218 7.60 1.96 14.66
N GLU A 219 7.40 1.54 13.41
CA GLU A 219 6.63 0.36 12.97
C GLU A 219 5.15 0.23 13.37
N SER A 220 4.28 0.55 12.41
CA SER A 220 3.09 -0.24 12.11
C SER A 220 3.07 -0.45 10.59
N ASP A 221 3.56 -1.61 10.16
CA ASP A 221 3.64 -2.05 8.76
C ASP A 221 2.25 -2.37 8.20
N GLU A 222 1.53 -1.33 7.81
CA GLU A 222 0.58 -1.41 6.70
C GLU A 222 1.20 -0.62 5.55
N GLU A 223 1.70 -1.33 4.53
CA GLU A 223 2.24 -0.75 3.30
C GLU A 223 1.12 0.04 2.60
N ASP A 224 0.99 1.31 2.97
CA ASP A 224 0.07 2.29 2.40
C ASP A 224 0.35 2.44 0.89
N ASP A 225 -0.46 1.80 0.04
CA ASP A 225 -0.53 2.08 -1.38
C ASP A 225 -0.58 3.60 -1.55
N ASN A 226 0.48 4.22 -2.08
CA ASN A 226 0.63 5.68 -2.15
C ASN A 226 -0.40 6.37 -3.09
N TYR A 227 -1.42 5.64 -3.53
CA TYR A 227 -2.50 6.07 -4.39
C TYR A 227 -3.77 6.31 -3.58
N ASP A 228 -4.62 7.16 -4.13
CA ASP A 228 -5.95 7.38 -3.57
C ASP A 228 -6.77 6.08 -3.55
N THR A 229 -7.32 5.71 -2.40
CA THR A 229 -8.26 4.57 -2.27
C THR A 229 -9.67 4.92 -2.73
N VAL A 230 -9.92 6.20 -3.05
CA VAL A 230 -11.19 6.70 -3.55
C VAL A 230 -11.05 7.32 -4.95
N CYS A 231 -12.13 7.28 -5.71
CA CYS A 231 -12.20 7.90 -7.03
C CYS A 231 -12.14 9.42 -6.91
N ALA A 232 -11.21 10.06 -7.61
CA ALA A 232 -11.08 11.51 -7.60
C ALA A 232 -12.16 12.27 -8.40
N ILE A 233 -13.27 11.61 -8.76
CA ILE A 233 -14.46 12.22 -9.39
C ILE A 233 -15.64 12.18 -8.41
N CYS A 234 -15.86 11.05 -7.74
CA CYS A 234 -17.04 10.83 -6.90
C CYS A 234 -16.71 10.52 -5.42
N ASP A 235 -15.43 10.49 -5.06
CA ASP A 235 -14.90 10.18 -3.72
C ASP A 235 -15.38 8.83 -3.14
N ASN A 236 -15.81 7.90 -4.00
CA ASN A 236 -16.17 6.52 -3.64
C ASN A 236 -15.05 5.54 -4.01
N GLY A 237 -14.92 4.47 -3.22
CA GLY A 237 -13.97 3.37 -3.46
C GLY A 237 -14.41 2.39 -4.57
N GLY A 238 -13.85 1.19 -4.53
CA GLY A 238 -14.17 0.08 -5.44
C GLY A 238 -13.07 -0.19 -6.48
N ALA A 239 -13.46 -0.64 -7.67
CA ALA A 239 -12.52 -0.98 -8.73
C ALA A 239 -11.96 0.28 -9.42
N LEU A 240 -10.77 0.71 -8.98
CA LEU A 240 -10.11 1.92 -9.44
C LEU A 240 -8.87 1.64 -10.30
N ILE A 241 -8.57 2.56 -11.20
CA ILE A 241 -7.27 2.68 -11.89
C ILE A 241 -6.51 3.88 -11.35
N CYS A 242 -5.23 3.68 -11.02
CA CYS A 242 -4.36 4.71 -10.49
C CYS A 242 -3.60 5.43 -11.60
N CYS A 243 -3.46 6.75 -11.48
CA CYS A 243 -2.62 7.54 -12.39
C CYS A 243 -1.14 7.43 -12.00
N ASP A 244 -0.31 6.87 -12.88
CA ASP A 244 1.17 6.78 -12.77
C ASP A 244 1.89 8.14 -13.00
N GLY A 245 1.12 9.23 -12.95
CA GLY A 245 1.64 10.59 -12.97
C GLY A 245 1.90 11.12 -11.57
N GLU A 246 2.25 12.40 -11.48
CA GLU A 246 2.61 13.03 -10.20
C GLU A 246 1.41 13.39 -9.30
N CYS A 247 0.18 13.12 -9.77
CA CYS A 247 -1.04 13.45 -9.04
C CYS A 247 -1.54 12.36 -8.08
N PHE A 248 -1.12 11.10 -8.25
CA PHE A 248 -1.53 9.95 -7.41
C PHE A 248 -3.05 9.70 -7.31
N ARG A 249 -3.84 10.34 -8.16
CA ARG A 249 -5.30 10.21 -8.19
C ARG A 249 -5.72 8.87 -8.78
N SER A 250 -6.83 8.35 -8.27
CA SER A 250 -7.47 7.11 -8.73
C SER A 250 -8.84 7.38 -9.34
N PHE A 251 -9.29 6.53 -10.26
CA PHE A 251 -10.52 6.74 -11.03
C PHE A 251 -11.28 5.44 -11.29
N HIS A 252 -12.61 5.49 -11.34
CA HIS A 252 -13.38 4.39 -11.95
C HIS A 252 -13.07 4.34 -13.44
N ALA A 253 -12.44 3.24 -13.88
CA ALA A 253 -11.99 3.09 -15.26
C ALA A 253 -13.15 2.95 -16.26
N THR A 254 -14.13 2.11 -15.92
CA THR A 254 -15.29 1.79 -16.76
C THR A 254 -16.56 2.40 -16.17
N ARG A 255 -17.63 2.48 -16.98
CA ARG A 255 -18.94 2.94 -16.50
C ARG A 255 -19.50 2.01 -15.42
N ASP A 256 -19.27 0.71 -15.58
CA ASP A 256 -19.76 -0.31 -14.65
C ASP A 256 -19.11 -0.16 -13.28
N SER A 257 -17.80 0.13 -13.21
CA SER A 257 -17.13 0.31 -11.92
C SER A 257 -17.58 1.56 -11.16
N GLY A 258 -18.17 2.54 -11.87
CA GLY A 258 -18.72 3.76 -11.29
C GLY A 258 -20.23 3.75 -11.07
N LEU A 259 -20.92 2.65 -11.40
CA LEU A 259 -22.39 2.61 -11.49
C LEU A 259 -23.06 2.91 -10.14
N ASP A 260 -22.57 2.28 -9.07
CA ASP A 260 -23.12 2.37 -7.72
C ASP A 260 -23.09 3.81 -7.17
N SER A 261 -22.07 4.57 -7.56
CA SER A 261 -21.88 5.97 -7.15
C SER A 261 -22.35 6.99 -8.17
N LYS A 262 -23.01 6.54 -9.26
CA LYS A 262 -23.36 7.39 -10.42
C LYS A 262 -22.15 8.20 -10.94
N CYS A 263 -20.96 7.63 -10.83
CA CYS A 263 -19.72 8.28 -11.22
C CYS A 263 -19.66 8.44 -12.73
N LYS A 264 -19.19 9.60 -13.21
CA LYS A 264 -18.96 9.83 -14.65
C LYS A 264 -17.95 8.84 -15.23
N SER A 265 -17.05 8.30 -14.39
CA SER A 265 -15.95 7.40 -14.74
C SER A 265 -15.04 7.97 -15.84
N LEU A 266 -14.00 7.22 -16.21
CA LEU A 266 -13.19 7.53 -17.41
C LEU A 266 -13.85 7.04 -18.70
N GLY A 267 -14.87 6.19 -18.61
CA GLY A 267 -15.60 5.66 -19.77
C GLY A 267 -14.77 4.73 -20.66
N LEU A 268 -13.68 4.17 -20.14
CA LEU A 268 -12.84 3.24 -20.88
C LEU A 268 -13.61 1.94 -21.13
N THR A 269 -13.44 1.38 -22.32
CA THR A 269 -13.91 0.02 -22.61
C THR A 269 -13.00 -1.01 -21.94
N SER A 270 -13.51 -2.22 -21.71
CA SER A 270 -12.70 -3.32 -21.16
C SER A 270 -11.45 -3.59 -22.01
N LYS A 271 -11.57 -3.47 -23.34
CA LYS A 271 -10.45 -3.64 -24.28
C LYS A 271 -9.39 -2.54 -24.17
N GLU A 272 -9.79 -1.28 -23.97
CA GLU A 272 -8.86 -0.19 -23.72
C GLU A 272 -8.17 -0.33 -22.36
N LEU A 273 -8.90 -0.80 -21.35
CA LEU A 273 -8.36 -1.07 -20.02
C LEU A 273 -7.35 -2.22 -20.04
N GLU A 274 -7.63 -3.29 -20.79
CA GLU A 274 -6.68 -4.39 -21.05
C GLU A 274 -5.44 -3.91 -21.81
N GLY A 275 -5.60 -3.01 -22.79
CA GLY A 275 -4.47 -2.37 -23.48
C GLY A 275 -3.62 -1.48 -22.58
N LEU A 276 -4.24 -0.86 -21.57
CA LEU A 276 -3.58 -0.04 -20.55
C LEU A 276 -2.91 -0.89 -19.45
N GLN A 277 -3.28 -2.15 -19.24
CA GLN A 277 -2.60 -3.01 -18.25
C GLN A 277 -1.11 -3.24 -18.56
N ASN A 278 -0.69 -3.02 -19.81
CA ASN A 278 0.69 -3.06 -20.28
C ASN A 278 1.37 -1.66 -20.39
N GLN A 279 0.68 -0.57 -20.02
CA GLN A 279 1.17 0.81 -20.13
C GLN A 279 0.91 1.60 -18.85
N LEU A 280 1.79 2.57 -18.55
CA LEU A 280 1.56 3.47 -17.42
C LEU A 280 0.36 4.39 -17.73
N TYR A 281 -0.75 4.23 -17.00
CA TYR A 281 -1.92 5.07 -17.19
C TYR A 281 -1.64 6.46 -16.62
N LYS A 282 -1.85 7.50 -17.44
CA LYS A 282 -1.81 8.90 -17.00
C LYS A 282 -3.15 9.55 -17.27
N CYS A 283 -3.70 10.22 -16.26
CA CYS A 283 -4.88 11.07 -16.43
C CYS A 283 -4.55 12.25 -17.36
N GLU A 284 -5.57 12.89 -17.93
CA GLU A 284 -5.37 14.02 -18.84
C GLU A 284 -4.55 15.14 -18.22
N ASN A 285 -4.78 15.44 -16.93
CA ASN A 285 -3.99 16.45 -16.21
C ASN A 285 -2.49 16.12 -16.19
N CYS A 286 -2.13 14.87 -15.92
CA CYS A 286 -0.73 14.44 -15.94
C CYS A 286 -0.16 14.32 -17.36
N LYS A 287 -0.97 13.93 -18.36
CA LYS A 287 -0.57 13.88 -19.77
C LYS A 287 -0.20 15.27 -20.30
N TYR A 288 -1.03 16.26 -20.00
CA TYR A 288 -0.85 17.64 -20.47
C TYR A 288 -0.09 18.54 -19.50
N ARG A 289 0.35 18.01 -18.34
CA ARG A 289 0.99 18.80 -17.27
C ARG A 289 0.13 20.00 -16.84
N LEU A 290 -1.18 19.84 -16.81
CA LEU A 290 -2.16 20.86 -16.41
C LEU A 290 -2.89 20.36 -15.17
N HIS A 291 -2.51 20.85 -14.00
CA HIS A 291 -3.04 20.37 -12.72
C HIS A 291 -3.90 21.44 -12.03
N GLN A 292 -4.93 20.99 -11.31
CA GLN A 292 -5.80 21.88 -10.56
C GLN A 292 -5.13 22.32 -9.27
N CYS A 293 -5.18 23.62 -8.98
CA CYS A 293 -4.80 24.11 -7.66
C CYS A 293 -5.83 23.65 -6.63
N PHE A 294 -5.39 22.92 -5.60
CA PHE A 294 -6.29 22.35 -4.59
C PHE A 294 -6.99 23.39 -3.70
N VAL A 295 -6.58 24.66 -3.79
CA VAL A 295 -7.22 25.77 -3.07
C VAL A 295 -8.38 26.36 -3.87
N CYS A 296 -8.16 26.64 -5.15
CA CYS A 296 -9.09 27.43 -5.96
C CYS A 296 -9.73 26.65 -7.11
N GLY A 297 -9.36 25.39 -7.33
CA GLY A 297 -9.87 24.51 -8.39
C GLY A 297 -9.41 24.85 -9.81
N LYS A 298 -8.83 26.05 -10.03
CA LYS A 298 -8.36 26.47 -11.35
C LYS A 298 -7.16 25.64 -11.81
N LEU A 299 -7.15 25.28 -13.09
CA LEU A 299 -6.01 24.63 -13.75
C LEU A 299 -4.85 25.61 -13.91
N GLY A 300 -3.63 25.09 -13.80
CA GLY A 300 -2.42 25.79 -14.21
C GLY A 300 -1.36 24.82 -14.72
N SER A 301 -0.40 25.34 -15.48
CA SER A 301 0.74 24.55 -15.96
C SER A 301 1.63 24.09 -14.80
N SER A 302 1.97 22.81 -14.79
CA SER A 302 2.98 22.21 -13.90
C SER A 302 4.25 21.81 -14.65
N ASP A 303 4.40 22.28 -15.89
CA ASP A 303 5.55 21.94 -16.74
C ASP A 303 6.74 22.85 -16.41
N LYS A 304 7.83 22.24 -15.96
CA LYS A 304 9.08 22.93 -15.59
C LYS A 304 9.82 23.53 -16.77
N SER A 305 9.51 23.11 -18.00
CA SER A 305 10.11 23.63 -19.23
C SER A 305 9.38 24.86 -19.79
N SER A 306 8.22 25.21 -19.22
CA SER A 306 7.43 26.39 -19.57
C SER A 306 7.19 27.26 -18.32
N ASN A 307 6.34 28.29 -18.45
CA ASN A 307 5.93 29.09 -17.31
C ASN A 307 5.09 28.23 -16.34
N THR A 308 5.70 27.72 -15.28
CA THR A 308 5.03 26.92 -14.25
C THR A 308 4.11 27.82 -13.42
N GLU A 309 2.83 27.45 -13.34
CA GLU A 309 1.80 28.20 -12.62
C GLU A 309 1.38 27.48 -11.33
N VAL A 310 1.46 26.14 -11.30
CA VAL A 310 1.15 25.32 -10.14
C VAL A 310 2.30 24.40 -9.76
N TYR A 311 2.52 24.26 -8.46
CA TYR A 311 3.63 23.52 -7.89
C TYR A 311 3.11 22.40 -7.00
N ARG A 312 3.75 21.23 -7.09
CA ARG A 312 3.39 20.04 -6.31
C ARG A 312 3.93 20.17 -4.88
N CYS A 313 3.15 19.72 -3.91
CA CYS A 313 3.64 19.50 -2.54
C CYS A 313 4.86 18.57 -2.54
N CYS A 314 5.90 18.87 -1.74
CA CYS A 314 7.11 18.05 -1.69
C CYS A 314 6.94 16.74 -0.90
N SER A 315 5.84 16.59 -0.15
CA SER A 315 5.54 15.32 0.52
C SER A 315 5.33 14.21 -0.52
N ALA A 316 6.06 13.10 -0.33
CA ALA A 316 6.24 12.04 -1.32
C ALA A 316 4.91 11.54 -1.92
N THR A 317 3.87 11.41 -1.09
CA THR A 317 2.58 10.78 -1.43
C THR A 317 1.42 11.76 -1.58
N CYS A 318 1.68 13.07 -1.52
CA CYS A 318 0.60 14.05 -1.45
C CYS A 318 -0.15 14.24 -2.78
N GLY A 319 0.58 14.35 -3.89
CA GLY A 319 -0.01 14.51 -5.23
C GLY A 319 -0.77 15.82 -5.50
N HIS A 320 -0.93 16.70 -4.50
CA HIS A 320 -1.66 17.96 -4.64
C HIS A 320 -0.79 19.08 -5.21
N PHE A 321 -1.41 19.91 -6.07
CA PHE A 321 -0.80 21.05 -6.74
C PHE A 321 -1.41 22.37 -6.26
N TYR A 322 -0.61 23.43 -6.28
CA TYR A 322 -0.99 24.73 -5.74
C TYR A 322 -0.43 25.89 -6.56
N HIS A 323 -1.24 26.93 -6.78
CA HIS A 323 -0.69 28.22 -7.15
C HIS A 323 0.12 28.79 -5.96
N PRO A 324 1.32 29.36 -6.19
CA PRO A 324 2.14 29.94 -5.13
C PRO A 324 1.37 30.95 -4.26
N GLU A 325 0.62 31.85 -4.91
CA GLU A 325 -0.24 32.84 -4.24
C GLU A 325 -1.29 32.20 -3.33
N CYS A 326 -1.94 31.13 -3.80
CA CYS A 326 -3.02 30.48 -3.06
C CYS A 326 -2.51 29.76 -1.81
N VAL A 327 -1.41 29.02 -1.92
CA VAL A 327 -0.86 28.29 -0.77
C VAL A 327 -0.16 29.21 0.22
N ALA A 328 0.50 30.26 -0.25
CA ALA A 328 1.14 31.24 0.62
C ALA A 328 0.14 31.91 1.56
N LYS A 329 -1.03 32.33 1.05
CA LYS A 329 -2.14 32.88 1.85
C LYS A 329 -2.64 31.93 2.93
N LEU A 330 -2.60 30.63 2.69
CA LEU A 330 -3.05 29.63 3.67
C LEU A 330 -2.00 29.34 4.75
N LEU A 331 -0.72 29.33 4.38
CA LEU A 331 0.39 28.99 5.29
C LEU A 331 0.84 30.18 6.16
N GLN A 332 0.86 31.40 5.60
CA GLN A 332 1.32 32.62 6.28
C GLN A 332 0.14 33.55 6.58
N ARG A 333 -0.84 33.06 7.36
CA ARG A 333 -2.03 33.86 7.69
C ARG A 333 -1.63 35.10 8.46
N ASN A 334 -2.09 36.26 7.99
CA ASN A 334 -1.85 37.60 8.57
C ASN A 334 -0.41 38.14 8.46
N ASP A 335 0.50 37.45 7.78
CA ASP A 335 1.84 37.97 7.45
C ASP A 335 1.97 38.21 5.93
N LYS A 336 1.74 39.46 5.50
CA LYS A 336 1.84 39.82 4.08
C LYS A 336 3.27 39.69 3.54
N ALA A 337 4.28 39.97 4.35
CA ALA A 337 5.68 39.87 3.94
C ALA A 337 6.08 38.40 3.78
N GLY A 338 5.72 37.55 4.74
CA GLY A 338 5.92 36.10 4.65
C GLY A 338 5.14 35.44 3.51
N GLN A 339 3.93 35.90 3.21
CA GLN A 339 3.17 35.45 2.03
C GLN A 339 3.93 35.74 0.73
N GLN A 340 4.44 36.97 0.58
CA GLN A 340 5.17 37.37 -0.62
C GLN A 340 6.49 36.59 -0.75
N ALA A 341 7.26 36.46 0.34
CA ALA A 341 8.50 35.69 0.34
C ALA A 341 8.27 34.21 0.00
N LEU A 342 7.24 33.57 0.60
CA LEU A 342 6.91 32.18 0.33
C LEU A 342 6.43 31.97 -1.12
N LYS A 343 5.62 32.89 -1.64
CA LYS A 343 5.20 32.88 -3.04
C LYS A 343 6.41 32.91 -3.99
N GLU A 344 7.36 33.81 -3.76
CA GLU A 344 8.57 33.94 -4.57
C GLU A 344 9.45 32.69 -4.50
N LYS A 345 9.65 32.13 -3.30
CA LYS A 345 10.38 30.87 -3.09
C LYS A 345 9.78 29.70 -3.85
N ILE A 346 8.46 29.51 -3.75
CA ILE A 346 7.77 28.43 -4.48
C ILE A 346 7.87 28.68 -5.98
N ALA A 347 7.69 29.92 -6.44
CA ALA A 347 7.83 30.26 -7.86
C ALA A 347 9.25 29.99 -8.40
N ALA A 348 10.28 30.16 -7.57
CA ALA A 348 11.66 29.80 -7.86
C ALA A 348 11.93 28.28 -7.84
N GLY A 349 10.94 27.46 -7.46
CA GLY A 349 11.03 26.00 -7.42
C GLY A 349 11.48 25.42 -6.08
N GLU A 350 11.52 26.22 -5.01
CA GLU A 350 11.82 25.70 -3.67
C GLU A 350 10.71 24.73 -3.19
N PRO A 351 11.09 23.63 -2.52
CA PRO A 351 10.11 22.67 -2.02
C PRO A 351 9.26 23.26 -0.89
N PHE A 352 7.98 22.91 -0.86
CA PHE A 352 7.06 23.30 0.21
C PHE A 352 6.11 22.15 0.59
N VAL A 353 5.70 22.13 1.86
CA VAL A 353 4.69 21.20 2.37
C VAL A 353 3.34 21.90 2.41
N CYS A 354 2.31 21.27 1.85
CA CYS A 354 1.00 21.88 1.75
C CYS A 354 0.21 21.86 3.08
N PRO A 355 -0.85 22.69 3.22
CA PRO A 355 -1.65 22.77 4.44
C PRO A 355 -2.35 21.47 4.85
N ALA A 356 -2.58 20.53 3.92
CA ALA A 356 -3.28 19.28 4.20
C ALA A 356 -2.51 18.35 5.17
N HIS A 357 -1.21 18.57 5.38
CA HIS A 357 -0.38 17.78 6.30
C HIS A 357 -0.35 18.31 7.74
N LYS A 358 -1.13 19.35 8.05
CA LYS A 358 -1.20 19.93 9.40
C LYS A 358 -2.65 20.17 9.79
N CYS A 359 -2.98 19.89 11.04
CA CYS A 359 -4.30 20.20 11.56
C CYS A 359 -4.62 21.69 11.41
N ALA A 360 -5.77 22.01 10.82
CA ALA A 360 -6.21 23.36 10.55
C ALA A 360 -6.42 24.20 11.83
N VAL A 361 -6.63 23.53 12.97
CA VAL A 361 -6.84 24.15 14.29
C VAL A 361 -5.51 24.26 15.05
N CYS A 362 -4.92 23.14 15.47
CA CYS A 362 -3.76 23.15 16.37
C CYS A 362 -2.39 23.26 15.65
N LYS A 363 -2.36 23.19 14.32
CA LYS A 363 -1.17 23.29 13.45
C LYS A 363 -0.14 22.16 13.58
N GLN A 364 -0.42 21.15 14.41
CA GLN A 364 0.43 19.98 14.57
C GLN A 364 0.20 18.96 13.45
N THR A 365 1.19 18.09 13.24
CA THR A 365 1.15 16.99 12.28
C THR A 365 0.31 15.81 12.82
N GLU A 366 0.05 14.84 11.95
CA GLU A 366 -0.66 13.62 12.32
C GLU A 366 0.17 12.73 13.25
N ASN A 367 -0.49 12.01 14.15
CA ASN A 367 0.06 10.82 14.77
C ASN A 367 -0.89 9.65 14.49
N GLU A 368 -0.49 8.80 13.55
CA GLU A 368 -1.31 7.69 13.03
C GLU A 368 -1.62 6.64 14.12
N LYS A 369 -0.80 6.54 15.17
CA LYS A 369 -0.98 5.57 16.25
C LYS A 369 -1.98 6.01 17.32
N VAL A 370 -2.34 7.29 17.37
CA VAL A 370 -3.23 7.86 18.40
C VAL A 370 -4.53 8.30 17.74
N LYS A 371 -5.64 7.60 18.01
CA LYS A 371 -6.96 7.84 17.39
C LYS A 371 -7.36 9.31 17.34
N ASP A 372 -7.19 10.03 18.44
CA ASP A 372 -7.55 11.45 18.55
C ASP A 372 -6.69 12.37 17.68
N LEU A 373 -5.45 11.94 17.36
CA LEU A 373 -4.46 12.65 16.56
C LEU A 373 -4.33 12.10 15.13
N GLN A 374 -5.15 11.11 14.75
CA GLN A 374 -5.33 10.71 13.36
C GLN A 374 -6.07 11.83 12.61
N PHE A 375 -5.78 11.98 11.32
CA PHE A 375 -6.40 13.02 10.52
C PHE A 375 -7.79 12.62 9.99
N ALA A 376 -8.68 13.60 10.05
CA ALA A 376 -9.87 13.74 9.24
C ALA A 376 -9.55 14.73 8.12
N THR A 377 -9.42 14.25 6.89
CA THR A 377 -8.93 15.02 5.73
C THR A 377 -10.06 15.36 4.77
N CYS A 378 -10.14 16.63 4.40
CA CYS A 378 -11.11 17.07 3.41
C CYS A 378 -10.61 16.79 1.99
N ARG A 379 -11.49 16.25 1.15
CA ARG A 379 -11.20 15.97 -0.27
C ARG A 379 -11.52 17.13 -1.21
N ARG A 380 -12.25 18.14 -0.71
CA ARG A 380 -12.69 19.31 -1.48
C ARG A 380 -11.88 20.58 -1.19
N CYS A 381 -11.06 20.55 -0.15
CA CYS A 381 -10.18 21.67 0.18
C CYS A 381 -8.94 21.20 0.97
N PRO A 382 -7.89 22.03 1.09
CA PRO A 382 -6.63 21.67 1.76
C PRO A 382 -6.70 21.57 3.29
N LYS A 383 -7.90 21.46 3.88
CA LYS A 383 -8.07 21.37 5.33
C LYS A 383 -8.00 19.92 5.78
N SER A 384 -7.21 19.68 6.82
CA SER A 384 -7.26 18.46 7.62
C SER A 384 -7.42 18.85 9.09
N TYR A 385 -8.01 17.96 9.86
CA TYR A 385 -8.22 18.13 11.30
C TYR A 385 -7.71 16.88 12.00
N HIS A 386 -7.18 17.00 13.21
CA HIS A 386 -7.19 15.83 14.10
C HIS A 386 -8.63 15.46 14.40
N ARG A 387 -8.93 14.18 14.65
CA ARG A 387 -10.27 13.76 15.07
C ARG A 387 -10.79 14.57 16.26
N LYS A 388 -9.95 14.82 17.26
CA LYS A 388 -10.30 15.66 18.43
C LYS A 388 -10.48 17.16 18.12
N CYS A 389 -9.96 17.62 16.98
CA CYS A 389 -10.01 19.02 16.54
C CYS A 389 -11.07 19.23 15.46
N LEU A 390 -11.81 18.19 15.08
CA LEU A 390 -12.83 18.27 14.05
C LEU A 390 -13.98 19.16 14.55
N PRO A 391 -14.46 20.12 13.73
CA PRO A 391 -15.63 20.91 14.07
C PRO A 391 -16.84 20.03 14.36
N SER A 392 -17.58 20.32 15.43
CA SER A 392 -18.70 19.51 15.91
C SER A 392 -19.89 19.46 14.95
N ASP A 393 -19.96 20.37 13.97
CA ASP A 393 -20.97 20.36 12.92
C ASP A 393 -20.68 19.30 11.83
N ILE A 394 -19.48 18.74 11.78
CA ILE A 394 -19.10 17.66 10.85
C ILE A 394 -19.29 16.32 11.57
N MET A 395 -20.47 15.73 11.41
CA MET A 395 -20.85 14.46 12.03
C MET A 395 -20.44 13.25 11.19
N PHE A 396 -20.04 12.17 11.86
CA PHE A 396 -19.77 10.88 11.22
C PHE A 396 -21.07 10.15 10.88
N TYR A 397 -21.04 9.38 9.79
CA TYR A 397 -22.20 8.57 9.37
C TYR A 397 -22.76 7.70 10.51
N ASP A 398 -21.88 7.05 11.27
CA ASP A 398 -22.24 6.16 12.39
C ASP A 398 -22.93 6.91 13.56
N GLN A 399 -22.87 8.24 13.59
CA GLN A 399 -23.49 9.08 14.64
C GLN A 399 -24.89 9.55 14.27
N ILE A 400 -25.31 9.37 13.02
CA ILE A 400 -26.61 9.84 12.51
C ILE A 400 -27.70 8.76 12.67
N GLY A 401 -27.33 7.50 12.91
CA GLY A 401 -28.24 6.35 13.03
C GLY A 401 -28.33 5.75 14.44
N GLY A 402 -28.67 6.56 15.45
CA GLY A 402 -28.99 6.07 16.80
C GLY A 402 -30.38 5.45 16.88
N GLY A 403 -30.56 4.23 16.34
CA GLY A 403 -31.63 3.33 16.73
C GLY A 403 -31.01 2.17 17.50
N GLY A 404 -31.10 2.20 18.83
CA GLY A 404 -30.53 1.18 19.70
C GLY A 404 -31.26 -0.15 19.56
N ASP A 405 -30.49 -1.23 19.46
CA ASP A 405 -30.91 -2.59 19.82
C ASP A 405 -30.95 -2.74 21.35
N ASP A 406 -31.55 -1.79 22.05
CA ASP A 406 -31.86 -1.93 23.48
C ASP A 406 -33.35 -2.28 23.60
N ASP A 407 -33.58 -3.59 23.72
CA ASP A 407 -34.83 -4.20 24.18
C ASP A 407 -35.17 -3.68 25.59
N ASP A 408 -35.76 -2.49 25.70
CA ASP A 408 -36.44 -2.04 26.92
C ASP A 408 -37.82 -1.47 26.56
N ASP A 409 -38.78 -2.38 26.67
CA ASP A 409 -40.20 -2.16 26.88
C ASP A 409 -40.45 -0.94 27.77
N HIS A 410 -40.94 0.17 27.19
CA HIS A 410 -41.91 1.07 27.83
C HIS A 410 -42.69 1.82 26.75
N GLY A 411 -43.97 1.47 26.62
CA GLY A 411 -44.93 2.21 25.83
C GLY A 411 -45.15 3.62 26.36
N GLY A 412 -45.06 4.58 25.44
CA GLY A 412 -45.49 5.95 25.63
C GLY A 412 -45.89 6.50 24.27
N ASP A 413 -47.20 6.67 24.09
CA ASP A 413 -47.75 7.50 23.04
C ASP A 413 -47.29 8.94 23.29
N ASP A 414 -46.57 9.56 22.36
CA ASP A 414 -46.53 11.01 22.23
C ASP A 414 -46.26 11.35 20.75
N ASP A 415 -47.26 12.00 20.15
CA ASP A 415 -47.20 12.66 18.87
C ASP A 415 -46.25 13.87 18.97
N ASP A 416 -45.12 13.86 18.26
CA ASP A 416 -44.35 15.07 17.98
C ASP A 416 -43.96 15.10 16.49
N ASP A 417 -44.58 16.03 15.77
CA ASP A 417 -44.15 16.55 14.48
C ASP A 417 -42.79 17.24 14.65
N ASP A 418 -41.70 16.47 14.62
CA ASP A 418 -40.36 17.02 14.43
C ASP A 418 -40.04 17.05 12.93
N ASP A 419 -39.88 18.27 12.40
CA ASP A 419 -39.23 18.54 11.11
C ASP A 419 -37.89 17.78 11.09
N ASP A 420 -37.88 16.63 10.44
CA ASP A 420 -36.74 15.72 10.34
C ASP A 420 -35.62 16.44 9.57
N VAL A 421 -34.78 17.20 10.28
CA VAL A 421 -33.57 17.80 9.74
C VAL A 421 -32.67 16.64 9.39
N VAL A 422 -32.71 16.23 8.11
CA VAL A 422 -31.81 15.21 7.58
C VAL A 422 -30.38 15.70 7.76
N VAL A 423 -29.74 15.30 8.86
CA VAL A 423 -28.33 15.58 9.11
C VAL A 423 -27.54 14.69 8.17
N GLU A 424 -27.14 15.22 7.01
CA GLU A 424 -26.27 14.48 6.10
C GLU A 424 -24.91 14.23 6.76
N ALA A 425 -24.47 12.98 6.73
CA ALA A 425 -23.12 12.62 7.15
C ALA A 425 -22.10 13.39 6.31
N ARG A 426 -21.12 14.00 6.98
CA ARG A 426 -20.01 14.70 6.32
C ARG A 426 -18.64 14.14 6.71
N ALA A 427 -18.63 13.01 7.41
CA ALA A 427 -17.43 12.28 7.78
C ALA A 427 -17.62 10.76 7.70
N TRP A 428 -16.61 10.06 7.17
CA TRP A 428 -16.61 8.61 6.98
C TRP A 428 -15.25 8.02 7.38
N ASN A 429 -15.30 6.89 8.10
CA ASN A 429 -14.10 6.11 8.43
C ASN A 429 -13.85 5.01 7.38
N GLY A 430 -12.61 4.51 7.33
CA GLY A 430 -12.27 3.34 6.50
C GLY A 430 -12.20 3.58 5.00
N LEU A 431 -12.45 4.81 4.53
CA LEU A 431 -12.35 5.16 3.10
C LEU A 431 -10.96 5.61 2.68
N LEU A 432 -10.16 6.12 3.62
CA LEU A 432 -8.81 6.61 3.35
C LEU A 432 -7.78 5.75 4.08
N PRO A 433 -6.53 5.69 3.57
CA PRO A 433 -5.49 4.92 4.23
C PRO A 433 -5.10 5.46 5.61
N LYS A 434 -4.28 4.69 6.33
CA LYS A 434 -3.70 5.09 7.62
C LYS A 434 -4.75 5.41 8.69
N SER A 435 -5.89 4.72 8.63
CA SER A 435 -7.04 4.96 9.51
C SER A 435 -7.59 6.40 9.48
N ARG A 436 -7.28 7.17 8.43
CA ARG A 436 -7.78 8.54 8.26
C ARG A 436 -9.28 8.55 7.96
N ALA A 437 -9.95 9.60 8.40
CA ALA A 437 -11.34 9.85 8.04
C ALA A 437 -11.43 10.73 6.79
N LEU A 438 -12.33 10.40 5.87
CA LEU A 438 -12.74 11.29 4.78
C LEU A 438 -13.78 12.27 5.32
N ILE A 439 -13.62 13.56 5.05
CA ILE A 439 -14.62 14.57 5.41
C ILE A 439 -14.95 15.54 4.28
N TYR A 440 -16.10 16.21 4.40
CA TYR A 440 -16.43 17.41 3.64
C TYR A 440 -16.61 18.60 4.58
N CYS A 441 -15.79 19.63 4.41
CA CYS A 441 -15.85 20.79 5.30
C CYS A 441 -17.07 21.69 5.07
N LEU A 442 -17.52 21.83 3.82
CA LEU A 442 -18.65 22.66 3.38
C LEU A 442 -19.20 22.11 2.07
#